data_AF-A0A3D5L3A4-F1
#
_entry.id   AF-A0A3D5L3A4-F1
#
_cell.length_a   1.000
_cell.length_b   1.000
_cell.length_c   1.000
_cell.angle_alpha   90.00
_cell.angle_beta   90.00
_cell.angle_gamma   90.00
#
_symmetry.space_group_name_H-M   'P 1'
#
loop_
_entity.id
_entity.type
_entity.pdbx_description
1 polymer ?
#
loop_
_entity_poly.entity_id
_entity_poly.type
_entity_poly.pdbx_seq_one_letter_code
_entity_poly.pdbx_strand_id
1 'polypeptide(L)'
;MEKKFRQIQERTMVLFCVLLVTLASFLTFLYVTSSNYNIRKNAASLVTANNREMELNIDNYLDKVQEASDLLFSDPMYYTYDPTKENTTRYDQLQARSALETRIMNLGILDNYTDFFVLYSNNDRVGWSCQTTVDMFSDLDMYAECAKVLDNAQDSSDHSKADAFVFQLNGNLDHIYYLKRYNENAIILISFFTKELENYFEIPDQLTGMQLCLVDRENTIIYSNDADSIGQSLDPEVVQTLGDLVNGSVLTKKILITTDECRNSWRVICTLPTSILVRDNTRFLWHSLAVVILMVLLILVFAVREVRLMNVSANEIVDSLQDEAVHDRMTGLLRKEIFPEEAGKILEVQDPARQRSFTILDLDNFKQVNDTMGHLAGDQVIRSFADCLSKVFGSEFILGRLGGDEFGVLGNLEVESPGQMQKEMEKYLTALRKSFNEDLGQKYSAVSLNFSSGTVGVRDGKEDFSALYERADHLLYEAKRAHKGQDRYDFGGEVSA
;
A
#
# COMPACT_ATOMS: atom_id res chain seq x y z
N MET A 1 32.35 3.99 -20.75
CA MET A 1 31.05 3.37 -21.14
C MET A 1 30.15 3.10 -19.94
N GLU A 2 30.68 2.68 -18.80
CA GLU A 2 29.91 2.33 -17.58
C GLU A 2 28.94 3.42 -17.08
N LYS A 3 29.34 4.69 -17.08
CA LYS A 3 28.49 5.79 -16.60
C LYS A 3 27.19 5.94 -17.41
N LYS A 4 27.25 5.68 -18.73
CA LYS A 4 26.06 5.68 -19.60
C LYS A 4 25.21 4.44 -19.38
N PHE A 5 25.82 3.28 -19.13
CA PHE A 5 25.11 2.04 -18.86
C PHE A 5 24.31 2.12 -17.54
N ARG A 6 24.92 2.68 -16.48
CA ARG A 6 24.25 2.90 -15.18
C ARG A 6 23.06 3.86 -15.30
N GLN A 7 23.21 4.96 -16.03
CA GLN A 7 22.11 5.90 -16.27
C GLN A 7 20.94 5.26 -17.05
N ILE A 8 21.22 4.33 -17.97
CA ILE A 8 20.19 3.62 -18.72
C ILE A 8 19.44 2.65 -17.79
N GLN A 9 20.15 1.88 -16.95
CA GLN A 9 19.53 0.96 -15.99
C GLN A 9 18.66 1.68 -14.95
N GLU A 10 19.15 2.81 -14.39
CA GLU A 10 18.36 3.62 -13.46
C GLU A 10 17.08 4.16 -14.12
N ARG A 11 17.19 4.63 -15.37
CA ARG A 11 16.03 5.12 -16.12
C ARG A 11 15.02 4.04 -16.46
N THR A 12 15.45 2.86 -16.90
CA THR A 12 14.54 1.76 -17.23
C THR A 12 13.83 1.22 -15.98
N MET A 13 14.53 1.15 -14.85
CA MET A 13 13.94 0.73 -13.58
C MET A 13 12.89 1.72 -13.07
N VAL A 14 13.18 3.02 -13.15
CA VAL A 14 12.20 4.06 -12.80
C VAL A 14 10.99 3.99 -13.74
N LEU A 15 11.22 3.81 -15.05
CA LEU A 15 10.14 3.68 -16.03
C LEU A 15 9.23 2.48 -15.75
N PHE A 16 9.82 1.34 -15.38
CA PHE A 16 9.09 0.13 -15.02
C PHE A 16 8.28 0.31 -13.73
N CYS A 17 8.85 0.96 -12.71
CA CYS A 17 8.13 1.29 -11.47
C CYS A 17 6.94 2.22 -11.76
N VAL A 18 7.15 3.26 -12.57
CA VAL A 18 6.08 4.18 -12.98
C VAL A 18 4.98 3.43 -13.72
N LEU A 19 5.33 2.53 -14.64
CA LEU A 19 4.36 1.75 -15.41
C LEU A 19 3.55 0.79 -14.54
N LEU A 20 4.16 0.18 -13.52
CA LEU A 20 3.46 -0.63 -12.53
C LEU A 20 2.47 0.21 -11.70
N VAL A 21 2.88 1.42 -11.27
CA VAL A 21 2.01 2.33 -10.50
C VAL A 21 0.81 2.75 -11.33
N THR A 22 1.03 3.17 -12.57
CA THR A 22 -0.04 3.63 -13.45
C THR A 22 -1.01 2.50 -13.76
N LEU A 23 -0.49 1.29 -14.03
CA LEU A 23 -1.32 0.12 -14.26
C LEU A 23 -2.15 -0.27 -13.03
N ALA A 24 -1.53 -0.34 -11.84
CA ALA A 24 -2.21 -0.67 -10.60
C ALA A 24 -3.27 0.37 -10.22
N SER A 25 -2.95 1.66 -10.36
CA SER A 25 -3.87 2.76 -10.12
C SER A 25 -5.05 2.73 -11.10
N PHE A 26 -4.80 2.43 -12.37
CA PHE A 26 -5.83 2.30 -13.39
C PHE A 26 -6.75 1.11 -13.14
N LEU A 27 -6.20 -0.06 -12.77
CA LEU A 27 -7.00 -1.23 -12.39
C LEU A 27 -7.87 -0.95 -11.16
N THR A 28 -7.30 -0.29 -10.14
CA THR A 28 -8.00 0.09 -8.92
C THR A 28 -9.15 1.06 -9.24
N PHE A 29 -8.90 2.04 -10.10
CA PHE A 29 -9.91 2.99 -10.57
C PHE A 29 -11.04 2.29 -11.34
N LEU A 30 -10.72 1.39 -12.26
CA LEU A 30 -11.71 0.59 -13.00
C LEU A 30 -12.54 -0.28 -12.05
N TYR A 31 -11.89 -0.96 -11.11
CA TYR A 31 -12.56 -1.81 -10.13
C TYR A 31 -13.56 -1.01 -9.30
N VAL A 32 -13.17 0.14 -8.76
CA VAL A 32 -14.09 0.94 -7.95
C VAL A 32 -15.19 1.57 -8.78
N THR A 33 -14.92 1.98 -10.02
CA THR A 33 -15.98 2.49 -10.90
C THR A 33 -17.04 1.41 -11.16
N SER A 34 -16.61 0.18 -11.44
CA SER A 34 -17.50 -0.97 -11.62
C SER A 34 -18.24 -1.34 -10.33
N SER A 35 -17.52 -1.37 -9.21
CA SER A 35 -18.08 -1.66 -7.88
C SER A 35 -19.13 -0.63 -7.48
N ASN A 36 -18.86 0.67 -7.67
CA ASN A 36 -19.84 1.75 -7.42
C ASN A 36 -21.11 1.60 -8.24
N TYR A 37 -20.98 1.19 -9.51
CA TYR A 37 -22.13 0.93 -10.37
C TYR A 37 -22.97 -0.24 -9.84
N ASN A 38 -22.32 -1.35 -9.48
CA ASN A 38 -23.01 -2.54 -8.96
C ASN A 38 -23.66 -2.29 -7.60
N ILE A 39 -22.99 -1.58 -6.69
CA ILE A 39 -23.53 -1.21 -5.38
C ILE A 39 -24.78 -0.35 -5.56
N ARG A 40 -24.73 0.69 -6.40
CA ARG A 40 -25.89 1.54 -6.67
C ARG A 40 -27.07 0.76 -7.22
N LYS A 41 -26.82 -0.15 -8.18
CA LYS A 41 -27.86 -0.99 -8.78
C LYS A 41 -28.48 -1.94 -7.76
N ASN A 42 -27.65 -2.64 -6.98
CA ASN A 42 -28.12 -3.60 -5.99
C ASN A 42 -28.85 -2.91 -4.85
N ALA A 43 -28.35 -1.76 -4.38
CA ALA A 43 -29.00 -0.94 -3.38
C ALA A 43 -30.37 -0.46 -3.87
N ALA A 44 -30.48 0.02 -5.11
CA ALA A 44 -31.77 0.41 -5.68
C ALA A 44 -32.78 -0.75 -5.64
N SER A 45 -32.37 -1.96 -6.01
CA SER A 45 -33.24 -3.14 -5.96
C SER A 45 -33.66 -3.51 -4.54
N LEU A 46 -32.74 -3.47 -3.58
CA LEU A 46 -33.02 -3.82 -2.18
C LEU A 46 -33.93 -2.78 -1.52
N VAL A 47 -33.66 -1.49 -1.72
CA VAL A 47 -34.48 -0.41 -1.17
C VAL A 47 -35.88 -0.44 -1.80
N THR A 48 -36.01 -0.71 -3.10
CA THR A 48 -37.33 -0.87 -3.75
C THR A 48 -38.11 -2.04 -3.14
N ALA A 49 -37.45 -3.18 -2.90
CA ALA A 49 -38.10 -4.33 -2.27
C ALA A 49 -38.55 -4.03 -0.83
N ASN A 50 -37.70 -3.35 -0.06
CA ASN A 50 -38.01 -2.93 1.31
C ASN A 50 -39.16 -1.91 1.35
N ASN A 51 -39.17 -0.96 0.41
CA ASN A 51 -40.24 0.03 0.28
C ASN A 51 -41.59 -0.63 -0.03
N ARG A 52 -41.58 -1.66 -0.88
CA ARG A 52 -42.77 -2.48 -1.16
C ARG A 52 -43.24 -3.26 0.06
N GLU A 53 -42.32 -3.79 0.87
CA GLU A 53 -42.68 -4.46 2.13
C GLU A 53 -43.30 -3.48 3.14
N MET A 54 -42.75 -2.27 3.26
CA MET A 54 -43.31 -1.20 4.09
C MET A 54 -44.72 -0.80 3.62
N GLU A 55 -44.93 -0.63 2.31
CA GLU A 55 -46.26 -0.36 1.76
C GLU A 55 -47.27 -1.46 2.13
N LEU A 56 -46.91 -2.74 1.96
CA LEU A 56 -47.77 -3.86 2.34
C LEU A 56 -48.07 -3.89 3.85
N ASN A 57 -47.09 -3.55 4.70
CA ASN A 57 -47.28 -3.48 6.14
C ASN A 57 -48.27 -2.38 6.54
N ILE A 58 -48.16 -1.21 5.91
CA ILE A 58 -49.10 -0.10 6.11
C ILE A 58 -50.50 -0.49 5.62
N ASP A 59 -50.61 -1.05 4.41
CA ASP A 59 -51.88 -1.55 3.86
C ASP A 59 -52.54 -2.57 4.80
N ASN A 60 -51.78 -3.54 5.33
CA ASN A 60 -52.29 -4.52 6.29
C ASN A 60 -52.74 -3.88 7.61
N TYR A 61 -52.07 -2.82 8.06
CA TYR A 61 -52.47 -2.10 9.27
C TYR A 61 -53.77 -1.33 9.03
N LEU A 62 -53.88 -0.61 7.92
CA LEU A 62 -55.08 0.14 7.56
C LEU A 62 -56.29 -0.79 7.33
N ASP A 63 -56.08 -1.94 6.69
CA ASP A 63 -57.11 -2.97 6.53
C ASP A 63 -57.67 -3.44 7.88
N LYS A 64 -56.82 -3.62 8.91
CA LYS A 64 -57.28 -4.00 10.27
C LYS A 64 -58.20 -2.94 10.87
N VAL A 65 -57.91 -1.66 10.66
CA VAL A 65 -58.77 -0.56 11.13
C VAL A 65 -60.13 -0.60 10.43
N GLN A 66 -60.13 -0.84 9.11
CA GLN A 66 -61.37 -0.98 8.33
C GLN A 66 -62.17 -2.21 8.78
N GLU A 67 -61.51 -3.35 8.98
CA GLU A 67 -62.13 -4.59 9.46
C GLU A 67 -62.74 -4.42 10.86
N ALA A 68 -62.08 -3.72 11.79
CA ALA A 68 -62.62 -3.43 13.11
C ALA A 68 -63.93 -2.63 13.01
N SER A 69 -63.99 -1.66 12.09
CA SER A 69 -65.20 -0.90 11.80
C SER A 69 -66.31 -1.76 11.17
N ASP A 70 -65.97 -2.70 10.28
CA ASP A 70 -66.95 -3.60 9.65
C ASP A 70 -67.50 -4.64 10.62
N LEU A 71 -66.65 -5.16 11.52
CA LEU A 71 -67.03 -6.12 12.55
C LEU A 71 -67.97 -5.53 13.60
N LEU A 72 -67.90 -4.21 13.85
CA LEU A 72 -68.82 -3.52 14.75
C LEU A 72 -70.28 -3.69 14.32
N PHE A 73 -70.53 -3.64 13.01
CA PHE A 73 -71.85 -3.80 12.41
C PHE A 73 -72.03 -5.16 11.72
N SER A 74 -71.28 -6.19 12.10
CA SER A 74 -71.53 -7.54 11.59
C SER A 74 -72.85 -8.14 12.11
N ASP A 75 -73.36 -7.66 13.24
CA ASP A 75 -74.59 -8.15 13.89
C ASP A 75 -75.71 -7.08 13.86
N PRO A 76 -76.89 -7.38 13.26
CA PRO A 76 -78.08 -6.53 13.21
C PRO A 76 -78.51 -5.90 14.54
N MET A 77 -78.18 -6.50 15.68
CA MET A 77 -78.53 -5.98 17.01
C MET A 77 -77.98 -4.56 17.24
N TYR A 78 -76.75 -4.30 16.79
CA TYR A 78 -76.07 -3.01 16.98
C TYR A 78 -76.53 -1.94 15.96
N TYR A 79 -77.40 -2.31 15.00
CA TYR A 79 -77.97 -1.41 13.99
C TYR A 79 -79.13 -0.57 14.56
N THR A 80 -79.66 -0.96 15.71
CA THR A 80 -80.94 -0.48 16.23
C THR A 80 -80.83 0.80 17.05
N TYR A 81 -79.64 1.13 17.55
CA TYR A 81 -79.43 2.33 18.35
C TYR A 81 -79.28 3.56 17.43
N ASP A 82 -80.27 4.45 17.49
CA ASP A 82 -80.27 5.76 16.86
C ASP A 82 -80.88 6.77 17.87
N PRO A 83 -80.07 7.67 18.46
CA PRO A 83 -80.53 8.63 19.45
C PRO A 83 -81.45 9.71 18.86
N THR A 84 -81.58 9.77 17.52
CA THR A 84 -82.44 10.75 16.82
C THR A 84 -83.86 10.23 16.54
N LYS A 85 -84.11 8.93 16.75
CA LYS A 85 -85.45 8.34 16.57
C LYS A 85 -86.34 8.53 17.80
N GLU A 86 -87.47 9.22 17.63
CA GLU A 86 -88.42 9.54 18.72
C GLU A 86 -89.25 8.35 19.24
N ASN A 87 -89.26 7.20 18.55
CA ASN A 87 -90.22 6.09 18.81
C ASN A 87 -89.68 4.92 19.65
N THR A 88 -88.68 5.13 20.51
CA THR A 88 -88.06 4.06 21.31
C THR A 88 -88.10 4.38 22.81
N THR A 89 -88.44 3.40 23.65
CA THR A 89 -88.46 3.58 25.11
C THR A 89 -87.06 3.96 25.61
N ARG A 90 -86.96 4.89 26.58
CA ARG A 90 -85.68 5.28 27.20
C ARG A 90 -84.87 4.10 27.75
N TYR A 91 -85.55 3.06 28.22
CA TYR A 91 -84.91 1.82 28.69
C TYR A 91 -84.25 1.03 27.55
N ASP A 92 -84.95 0.87 26.43
CA ASP A 92 -84.45 0.15 25.24
C ASP A 92 -83.26 0.89 24.61
N GLN A 93 -83.31 2.24 24.59
CA GLN A 93 -82.17 3.07 24.16
C GLN A 93 -80.94 2.89 25.06
N LEU A 94 -81.11 2.84 26.39
CA LEU A 94 -79.99 2.62 27.32
C LEU A 94 -79.40 1.21 27.20
N GLN A 95 -80.22 0.18 27.00
CA GLN A 95 -79.72 -1.18 26.74
C GLN A 95 -78.95 -1.26 25.42
N ALA A 96 -79.49 -0.70 24.34
CA ALA A 96 -78.84 -0.71 23.04
C ALA A 96 -77.53 0.11 23.04
N ARG A 97 -77.50 1.26 23.75
CA ARG A 97 -76.27 2.04 23.97
C ARG A 97 -75.22 1.22 24.71
N SER A 98 -75.57 0.60 25.83
CA SER A 98 -74.63 -0.18 26.65
C SER A 98 -74.08 -1.41 25.90
N ALA A 99 -74.92 -2.07 25.08
CA ALA A 99 -74.48 -3.16 24.22
C ALA A 99 -73.47 -2.68 23.15
N LEU A 100 -73.73 -1.52 22.54
CA LEU A 100 -72.83 -0.91 21.56
C LEU A 100 -71.49 -0.50 22.22
N GLU A 101 -71.52 0.15 23.39
CA GLU A 101 -70.31 0.50 24.16
C GLU A 101 -69.47 -0.74 24.49
N THR A 102 -70.11 -1.81 24.96
CA THR A 102 -69.43 -3.07 25.28
C THR A 102 -68.80 -3.70 24.03
N ARG A 103 -69.49 -3.64 22.88
CA ARG A 103 -68.98 -4.17 21.62
C ARG A 103 -67.77 -3.38 21.11
N ILE A 104 -67.85 -2.05 21.14
CA ILE A 104 -66.74 -1.15 20.77
C ILE A 104 -65.53 -1.43 21.66
N MET A 105 -65.74 -1.53 22.98
CA MET A 105 -64.69 -1.89 23.94
C MET A 105 -64.06 -3.25 23.60
N ASN A 106 -64.86 -4.28 23.35
CA ASN A 106 -64.34 -5.61 23.01
C ASN A 106 -63.56 -5.64 21.69
N LEU A 107 -63.96 -4.85 20.69
CA LEU A 107 -63.29 -4.81 19.39
C LEU A 107 -61.97 -4.04 19.46
N GLY A 108 -61.91 -2.92 20.17
CA GLY A 108 -60.66 -2.14 20.22
C GLY A 108 -59.75 -2.42 21.43
N ILE A 109 -60.09 -3.36 22.34
CA ILE A 109 -59.17 -3.80 23.42
C ILE A 109 -57.88 -4.41 22.85
N LEU A 110 -57.92 -4.99 21.65
CA LEU A 110 -56.76 -5.68 21.06
C LEU A 110 -55.84 -4.76 20.24
N ASP A 111 -56.24 -3.51 20.01
CA ASP A 111 -55.58 -2.57 19.12
C ASP A 111 -55.28 -1.25 19.84
N ASN A 112 -54.22 -0.55 19.42
CA ASN A 112 -53.78 0.73 20.04
C ASN A 112 -54.61 1.94 19.55
N TYR A 113 -55.95 1.84 19.51
CA TYR A 113 -56.79 2.97 19.12
C TYR A 113 -56.93 4.01 20.23
N THR A 114 -56.69 5.28 19.88
CA THR A 114 -56.85 6.44 20.78
C THR A 114 -58.29 6.87 20.90
N ASP A 115 -59.02 6.86 19.78
CA ASP A 115 -60.45 7.09 19.72
C ASP A 115 -61.11 5.89 19.05
N PHE A 116 -62.21 5.41 19.61
CA PHE A 116 -63.12 4.50 18.93
C PHE A 116 -64.53 4.76 19.41
N PHE A 117 -65.32 5.45 18.57
CA PHE A 117 -66.70 5.76 18.88
C PHE A 117 -67.57 5.91 17.63
N VAL A 118 -68.88 5.78 17.84
CA VAL A 118 -69.90 6.15 16.86
C VAL A 118 -70.41 7.55 17.19
N LEU A 119 -70.39 8.42 16.19
CA LEU A 119 -70.84 9.80 16.24
C LEU A 119 -72.19 9.94 15.53
N TYR A 120 -73.17 10.49 16.23
CA TYR A 120 -74.52 10.70 15.70
C TYR A 120 -74.76 12.15 15.26
N SER A 121 -75.77 12.38 14.42
CA SER A 121 -76.11 13.71 13.87
C SER A 121 -76.56 14.74 14.92
N ASN A 122 -76.88 14.31 16.14
CA ASN A 122 -77.11 15.18 17.30
C ASN A 122 -75.84 15.45 18.13
N ASN A 123 -74.67 15.07 17.61
CA ASN A 123 -73.37 15.15 18.26
C ASN A 123 -73.22 14.25 19.53
N ASP A 124 -74.15 13.31 19.76
CA ASP A 124 -74.00 12.26 20.77
C ASP A 124 -72.94 11.25 20.32
N ARG A 125 -72.20 10.71 21.29
CA ARG A 125 -71.07 9.81 21.08
C ARG A 125 -71.24 8.55 21.89
N VAL A 126 -70.97 7.41 21.28
CA VAL A 126 -71.00 6.10 21.94
C VAL A 126 -69.67 5.39 21.70
N GLY A 127 -68.91 5.16 22.76
CA GLY A 127 -67.54 4.63 22.70
C GLY A 127 -66.60 5.41 23.61
N TRP A 128 -65.29 5.34 23.34
CA TRP A 128 -64.31 6.19 24.03
C TRP A 128 -63.65 7.16 23.05
N SER A 129 -63.36 8.34 23.56
CA SER A 129 -62.65 9.40 22.86
C SER A 129 -61.60 10.00 23.78
N CYS A 130 -60.42 10.30 23.27
CA CYS A 130 -59.42 11.06 23.96
C CYS A 130 -59.83 12.53 24.10
N GLN A 131 -59.34 13.20 25.15
CA GLN A 131 -59.69 14.60 25.41
C GLN A 131 -59.23 15.53 24.29
N THR A 132 -58.06 15.25 23.69
CA THR A 132 -57.50 16.03 22.58
C THR A 132 -58.44 16.08 21.37
N THR A 133 -59.01 14.94 20.98
CA THR A 133 -59.98 14.88 19.88
C THR A 133 -61.28 15.60 20.24
N VAL A 134 -61.74 15.54 21.49
CA VAL A 134 -62.95 16.26 21.92
C VAL A 134 -62.74 17.78 21.93
N ASP A 135 -61.60 18.25 22.46
CA ASP A 135 -61.28 19.67 22.57
C ASP A 135 -61.12 20.33 21.19
N MET A 136 -60.67 19.58 20.19
CA MET A 136 -60.57 20.02 18.79
C MET A 136 -61.91 20.47 18.19
N PHE A 137 -63.03 19.96 18.69
CA PHE A 137 -64.37 20.28 18.23
C PHE A 137 -65.19 21.05 19.28
N SER A 138 -64.56 21.71 20.26
CA SER A 138 -65.26 22.41 21.35
C SER A 138 -66.25 23.47 20.86
N ASP A 139 -65.92 24.16 19.76
CA ASP A 139 -66.71 25.24 19.17
C ASP A 139 -67.37 24.84 17.83
N LEU A 140 -67.28 23.56 17.44
CA LEU A 140 -67.72 23.06 16.14
C LEU A 140 -68.66 21.85 16.28
N ASP A 141 -69.53 21.68 15.30
CA ASP A 141 -70.32 20.45 15.18
C ASP A 141 -69.43 19.35 14.56
N MET A 142 -68.96 18.44 15.40
CA MET A 142 -68.08 17.35 15.00
C MET A 142 -68.72 16.47 13.92
N TYR A 143 -70.03 16.23 13.98
CA TYR A 143 -70.71 15.43 12.97
C TYR A 143 -70.69 16.14 11.62
N ALA A 144 -71.02 17.43 11.60
CA ALA A 144 -71.02 18.21 10.37
C ALA A 144 -69.63 18.30 9.73
N GLU A 145 -68.56 18.48 10.52
CA GLU A 145 -67.20 18.55 9.99
C GLU A 145 -66.73 17.18 9.45
N CYS A 146 -66.94 16.08 10.18
CA CYS A 146 -66.60 14.74 9.69
C CYS A 146 -67.44 14.35 8.44
N ALA A 147 -68.71 14.73 8.40
CA ALA A 147 -69.59 14.51 7.25
C ALA A 147 -69.08 15.24 6.01
N LYS A 148 -68.66 16.51 6.12
CA LYS A 148 -68.06 17.27 5.01
C LYS A 148 -66.83 16.58 4.44
N VAL A 149 -65.96 16.05 5.30
CA VAL A 149 -64.75 15.34 4.86
C VAL A 149 -65.10 14.08 4.06
N LEU A 150 -66.08 13.29 4.54
CA LEU A 150 -66.57 12.10 3.82
C LEU A 150 -67.26 12.44 2.50
N ASP A 151 -67.98 13.57 2.45
CA ASP A 151 -68.64 14.04 1.23
C ASP A 151 -67.64 14.54 0.19
N ASN A 152 -66.54 15.17 0.63
CA ASN A 152 -65.44 15.60 -0.24
C ASN A 152 -64.54 14.45 -0.70
N ALA A 153 -64.48 13.36 0.05
CA ALA A 153 -63.63 12.20 -0.24
C ALA A 153 -64.15 11.33 -1.40
N GLN A 154 -65.37 11.55 -1.91
CA GLN A 154 -65.98 10.72 -2.96
C GLN A 154 -65.98 11.33 -4.37
N ASP A 155 -65.60 10.46 -5.32
CA ASP A 155 -65.79 10.55 -6.78
C ASP A 155 -66.91 9.57 -7.24
N SER A 156 -67.71 9.00 -6.31
CA SER A 156 -68.68 7.91 -6.57
C SER A 156 -70.13 8.25 -6.22
N SER A 157 -71.09 7.56 -6.84
CA SER A 157 -72.53 7.90 -6.86
C SER A 157 -73.37 7.33 -5.70
N ASP A 158 -72.76 6.73 -4.67
CA ASP A 158 -73.47 6.11 -3.54
C ASP A 158 -72.97 6.64 -2.19
N HIS A 159 -73.64 7.69 -1.69
CA HIS A 159 -73.31 8.39 -0.44
C HIS A 159 -73.49 7.56 0.84
N SER A 160 -73.99 6.32 0.74
CA SER A 160 -74.33 5.49 1.91
C SER A 160 -73.17 4.67 2.49
N LYS A 161 -72.01 4.61 1.81
CA LYS A 161 -70.83 3.80 2.20
C LYS A 161 -69.50 4.51 2.03
N ALA A 162 -69.45 5.82 2.27
CA ALA A 162 -68.21 6.58 2.19
C ALA A 162 -67.30 6.24 3.37
N ASP A 163 -66.04 5.89 3.11
CA ASP A 163 -64.99 5.80 4.11
C ASP A 163 -63.73 6.56 3.65
N ALA A 164 -62.96 7.06 4.61
CA ALA A 164 -61.75 7.82 4.34
C ALA A 164 -60.78 7.76 5.52
N PHE A 165 -59.49 7.67 5.19
CA PHE A 165 -58.41 7.99 6.13
C PHE A 165 -58.05 9.46 5.98
N VAL A 166 -57.96 10.17 7.10
CA VAL A 166 -57.79 11.61 7.15
C VAL A 166 -56.64 11.94 8.08
N PHE A 167 -55.69 12.72 7.57
CA PHE A 167 -54.61 13.32 8.33
C PHE A 167 -54.87 14.83 8.47
N GLN A 168 -54.38 15.45 9.54
CA GLN A 168 -54.63 16.88 9.84
C GLN A 168 -56.09 17.29 10.03
N LEU A 169 -56.95 16.39 10.54
CA LEU A 169 -58.33 16.76 10.87
C LEU A 169 -58.31 17.93 11.87
N ASN A 170 -58.88 19.08 11.48
CA ASN A 170 -58.81 20.36 12.20
C ASN A 170 -57.40 20.74 12.70
N GLY A 171 -56.35 20.40 11.95
CA GLY A 171 -54.98 20.79 12.24
C GLY A 171 -54.22 19.91 13.23
N ASN A 172 -54.77 18.76 13.65
CA ASN A 172 -54.05 17.81 14.49
C ASN A 172 -53.11 16.91 13.68
N LEU A 173 -51.80 17.03 13.94
CA LEU A 173 -50.75 16.25 13.28
C LEU A 173 -50.40 14.94 14.01
N ASP A 174 -50.83 14.79 15.26
CA ASP A 174 -50.43 13.65 16.10
C ASP A 174 -51.26 12.39 15.83
N HIS A 175 -52.41 12.53 15.16
CA HIS A 175 -53.37 11.45 14.96
C HIS A 175 -53.75 11.28 13.49
N ILE A 176 -54.02 10.04 13.13
CA ILE A 176 -54.67 9.66 11.88
C ILE A 176 -56.09 9.22 12.24
N TYR A 177 -57.07 9.69 11.46
CA TYR A 177 -58.48 9.42 11.68
C TYR A 177 -59.03 8.57 10.54
N TYR A 178 -59.62 7.43 10.87
CA TYR A 178 -60.47 6.67 9.96
C TYR A 178 -61.94 7.04 10.21
N LEU A 179 -62.59 7.53 9.16
CA LEU A 179 -63.99 7.92 9.16
C LEU A 179 -64.75 6.97 8.24
N LYS A 180 -65.89 6.46 8.71
CA LYS A 180 -66.80 5.66 7.89
C LYS A 180 -68.24 6.10 8.10
N ARG A 181 -68.91 6.53 7.03
CA ARG A 181 -70.34 6.81 7.05
C ARG A 181 -71.08 5.48 7.08
N TYR A 182 -71.88 5.30 8.12
CA TYR A 182 -72.68 4.09 8.29
C TYR A 182 -74.13 4.31 7.83
N ASN A 183 -74.72 5.46 8.15
CA ASN A 183 -76.00 5.91 7.62
C ASN A 183 -76.06 7.46 7.60
N GLU A 184 -77.20 8.06 7.22
CA GLU A 184 -77.36 9.52 7.17
C GLU A 184 -77.20 10.24 8.52
N ASN A 185 -77.25 9.51 9.63
CA ASN A 185 -77.22 10.02 11.00
C ASN A 185 -76.05 9.50 11.84
N ALA A 186 -75.15 8.67 11.30
CA ALA A 186 -74.10 8.01 12.08
C ALA A 186 -72.80 7.84 11.28
N ILE A 187 -71.70 8.27 11.90
CA ILE A 187 -70.33 8.15 11.41
C ILE A 187 -69.49 7.41 12.45
N ILE A 188 -68.69 6.45 12.02
CA ILE A 188 -67.72 5.77 12.87
C ILE A 188 -66.41 6.56 12.78
N LEU A 189 -65.82 6.84 13.94
CA LEU A 189 -64.51 7.47 14.03
C LEU A 189 -63.60 6.55 14.83
N ILE A 190 -62.52 6.11 14.17
CA ILE A 190 -61.39 5.41 14.79
C ILE A 190 -60.17 6.30 14.61
N SER A 191 -59.36 6.48 15.65
CA SER A 191 -58.09 7.18 15.53
C SER A 191 -56.97 6.41 16.20
N PHE A 192 -55.75 6.68 15.76
CA PHE A 192 -54.52 6.18 16.36
C PHE A 192 -53.42 7.24 16.21
N PHE A 193 -52.40 7.17 17.07
CA PHE A 193 -51.27 8.08 16.96
C PHE A 193 -50.48 7.80 15.68
N THR A 194 -50.07 8.86 14.99
CA THR A 194 -49.18 8.79 13.82
C THR A 194 -47.88 8.04 14.13
N LYS A 195 -47.41 8.13 15.38
CA LYS A 195 -46.21 7.42 15.86
C LYS A 195 -46.34 5.89 15.90
N GLU A 196 -47.56 5.34 15.99
CA GLU A 196 -47.75 3.88 15.94
C GLU A 196 -47.26 3.30 14.61
N LEU A 197 -47.23 4.10 13.54
CA LEU A 197 -46.70 3.69 12.24
C LEU A 197 -45.19 3.40 12.28
N GLU A 198 -44.43 3.95 13.24
CA GLU A 198 -43.00 3.69 13.41
C GLU A 198 -42.70 2.19 13.58
N ASN A 199 -43.59 1.45 14.25
CA ASN A 199 -43.48 0.00 14.45
C ASN A 199 -43.57 -0.80 13.14
N TYR A 200 -44.11 -0.20 12.07
CA TYR A 200 -44.27 -0.83 10.76
C TYR A 200 -43.19 -0.40 9.76
N PHE A 201 -42.33 0.54 10.15
CA PHE A 201 -41.23 1.05 9.35
C PHE A 201 -39.89 0.58 9.92
N GLU A 202 -39.42 -0.60 9.49
CA GLU A 202 -38.08 -1.06 9.85
C GLU A 202 -37.01 -0.38 8.98
N ILE A 203 -36.26 0.55 9.56
CA ILE A 203 -35.08 1.13 8.91
C ILE A 203 -33.86 0.27 9.24
N PRO A 204 -33.19 -0.35 8.25
CA PRO A 204 -31.96 -1.08 8.52
C PRO A 204 -30.88 -0.17 9.11
N ASP A 205 -30.26 -0.58 10.22
CA ASP A 205 -29.19 0.17 10.93
C ASP A 205 -28.05 0.65 10.01
N GLN A 206 -27.83 -0.05 8.89
CA GLN A 206 -26.77 0.22 7.93
C GLN A 206 -27.06 1.43 7.01
N LEU A 207 -28.30 1.95 6.99
CA LEU A 207 -28.75 3.05 6.11
C LEU A 207 -28.96 4.35 6.90
N THR A 208 -28.03 4.69 7.79
CA THR A 208 -28.01 5.97 8.52
C THR A 208 -27.97 7.16 7.55
N GLY A 209 -29.11 7.84 7.39
CA GLY A 209 -29.32 8.95 6.45
C GLY A 209 -30.35 8.66 5.35
N MET A 210 -31.02 7.51 5.39
CA MET A 210 -32.27 7.27 4.67
C MET A 210 -33.38 8.13 5.29
N GLN A 211 -34.10 8.89 4.47
CA GLN A 211 -35.34 9.56 4.90
C GLN A 211 -36.52 8.77 4.37
N LEU A 212 -37.40 8.39 5.27
CA LEU A 212 -38.61 7.64 4.96
C LEU A 212 -39.80 8.54 5.26
N CYS A 213 -40.70 8.68 4.30
CA CYS A 213 -41.88 9.51 4.41
C CYS A 213 -43.10 8.74 3.91
N LEU A 214 -44.20 8.82 4.65
CA LEU A 214 -45.53 8.48 4.16
C LEU A 214 -46.22 9.78 3.79
N VAL A 215 -46.72 9.90 2.57
CA VAL A 215 -47.39 11.11 2.08
C VAL A 215 -48.83 10.83 1.65
N ASP A 216 -49.70 11.81 1.80
CA ASP A 216 -51.06 11.77 1.26
C ASP A 216 -51.09 12.06 -0.27
N ARG A 217 -52.31 12.16 -0.81
CA ARG A 217 -52.56 12.48 -2.23
C ARG A 217 -52.05 13.87 -2.64
N GLU A 218 -52.00 14.81 -1.70
CA GLU A 218 -51.55 16.19 -1.91
C GLU A 218 -50.04 16.36 -1.69
N ASN A 219 -49.33 15.29 -1.34
CA ASN A 219 -47.91 15.26 -0.95
C ASN A 219 -47.61 15.87 0.42
N THR A 220 -48.60 15.93 1.31
CA THR A 220 -48.39 16.28 2.71
C THR A 220 -47.79 15.09 3.44
N ILE A 221 -46.73 15.33 4.21
CA ILE A 221 -46.04 14.29 4.97
C ILE A 221 -46.90 13.91 6.18
N ILE A 222 -47.43 12.69 6.15
CA ILE A 222 -48.22 12.07 7.23
C ILE A 222 -47.26 11.56 8.31
N TYR A 223 -46.23 10.82 7.91
CA TYR A 223 -45.21 10.27 8.81
C TYR A 223 -43.84 10.48 8.18
N SER A 224 -42.84 10.78 9.01
CA SER A 224 -41.45 10.74 8.62
C SER A 224 -40.57 10.30 9.79
N ASN A 225 -39.44 9.69 9.48
CA ASN A 225 -38.40 9.46 10.48
C ASN A 225 -37.71 10.75 10.94
N ASP A 226 -37.92 11.87 10.23
CA ASP A 226 -37.60 13.21 10.67
C ASP A 226 -38.85 13.91 11.22
N ALA A 227 -38.96 14.00 12.55
CA ALA A 227 -40.16 14.49 13.22
C ALA A 227 -40.53 15.94 12.83
N ASP A 228 -39.55 16.77 12.49
CA ASP A 228 -39.76 18.18 12.12
C ASP A 228 -40.44 18.34 10.76
N SER A 229 -40.39 17.29 9.92
CA SER A 229 -40.95 17.30 8.56
C SER A 229 -42.44 16.91 8.52
N ILE A 230 -43.01 16.41 9.61
CA ILE A 230 -44.41 15.96 9.67
C ILE A 230 -45.36 17.15 9.46
N GLY A 231 -46.32 16.98 8.57
CA GLY A 231 -47.32 17.99 8.20
C GLY A 231 -46.86 19.03 7.19
N GLN A 232 -45.61 18.99 6.75
CA GLN A 232 -45.10 19.83 5.65
C GLN A 232 -45.36 19.16 4.29
N SER A 233 -45.30 19.94 3.21
CA SER A 233 -45.29 19.40 1.85
C SER A 233 -43.95 18.73 1.56
N LEU A 234 -43.98 17.64 0.80
CA LEU A 234 -42.79 16.96 0.31
C LEU A 234 -41.87 17.93 -0.45
N ASP A 235 -40.55 17.74 -0.31
CA ASP A 235 -39.54 18.58 -0.97
C ASP A 235 -39.82 18.66 -2.49
N PRO A 236 -39.93 19.89 -3.05
CA PRO A 236 -40.14 20.09 -4.48
C PRO A 236 -39.11 19.37 -5.37
N GLU A 237 -37.85 19.20 -4.93
CA GLU A 237 -36.83 18.46 -5.70
C GLU A 237 -37.19 16.98 -5.82
N VAL A 238 -37.77 16.38 -4.77
CA VAL A 238 -38.23 14.99 -4.76
C VAL A 238 -39.45 14.81 -5.64
N VAL A 239 -40.44 15.71 -5.54
CA VAL A 239 -41.65 15.69 -6.38
C VAL A 239 -41.29 15.80 -7.86
N GLN A 240 -40.40 16.75 -8.21
CA GLN A 240 -39.95 16.93 -9.59
C GLN A 240 -39.19 15.71 -10.12
N THR A 241 -38.41 15.04 -9.27
CA THR A 241 -37.63 13.86 -9.66
C THR A 241 -38.50 12.63 -9.86
N LEU A 242 -39.57 12.48 -9.08
CA LEU A 242 -40.56 11.41 -9.24
C LEU A 242 -41.43 11.60 -10.47
N GLY A 243 -41.84 12.84 -10.79
CA GLY A 243 -42.71 13.11 -11.94
C GLY A 243 -44.02 12.31 -11.85
N ASP A 244 -44.33 11.54 -12.90
CA ASP A 244 -45.52 10.67 -12.97
C ASP A 244 -45.28 9.26 -12.39
N LEU A 245 -44.12 9.01 -11.78
CA LEU A 245 -43.82 7.70 -11.21
C LEU A 245 -44.63 7.47 -9.93
N VAL A 246 -45.52 6.49 -9.97
CA VAL A 246 -46.35 6.07 -8.84
C VAL A 246 -45.65 4.96 -8.04
N ASN A 247 -45.21 3.91 -8.74
CA ASN A 247 -44.54 2.74 -8.16
C ASN A 247 -43.17 2.51 -8.83
N GLY A 248 -42.13 2.29 -8.01
CA GLY A 248 -40.79 1.95 -8.48
C GLY A 248 -39.69 2.85 -7.89
N SER A 249 -38.59 3.00 -8.62
CA SER A 249 -37.44 3.79 -8.16
C SER A 249 -36.77 4.62 -9.25
N VAL A 250 -36.26 5.79 -8.84
CA VAL A 250 -35.47 6.70 -9.67
C VAL A 250 -34.10 6.86 -9.02
N LEU A 251 -33.06 6.47 -9.76
CA LEU A 251 -31.67 6.67 -9.33
C LEU A 251 -31.07 7.86 -10.08
N THR A 252 -30.86 8.96 -9.37
CA THR A 252 -30.11 10.11 -9.89
C THR A 252 -28.62 10.02 -9.50
N LYS A 253 -27.81 11.00 -9.92
CA LYS A 253 -26.42 11.08 -9.49
C LYS A 253 -26.27 11.32 -7.98
N LYS A 254 -27.23 12.00 -7.34
CA LYS A 254 -27.14 12.47 -5.95
C LYS A 254 -28.02 11.69 -4.97
N ILE A 255 -29.20 11.28 -5.42
CA ILE A 255 -30.23 10.66 -4.59
C ILE A 255 -30.88 9.47 -5.32
N LEU A 256 -31.16 8.42 -4.57
CA LEU A 256 -32.05 7.33 -4.94
C LEU A 256 -33.40 7.63 -4.27
N ILE A 257 -34.47 7.64 -5.05
CA ILE A 257 -35.83 7.80 -4.54
C ILE A 257 -36.62 6.56 -4.92
N THR A 258 -37.37 5.99 -3.99
CA THR A 258 -38.35 4.93 -4.26
C THR A 258 -39.73 5.41 -3.83
N THR A 259 -40.76 4.98 -4.55
CA THR A 259 -42.16 5.31 -4.28
C THR A 259 -42.99 4.07 -4.50
N ASP A 260 -43.92 3.80 -3.59
CA ASP A 260 -44.95 2.77 -3.73
C ASP A 260 -46.26 3.33 -3.18
N GLU A 261 -47.33 3.19 -3.94
CA GLU A 261 -48.68 3.64 -3.60
C GLU A 261 -49.44 2.55 -2.86
N CYS A 262 -49.97 2.92 -1.68
CA CYS A 262 -50.88 2.14 -0.85
C CYS A 262 -52.30 2.12 -1.46
N ARG A 263 -53.16 1.21 -1.01
CA ARG A 263 -54.55 1.09 -1.51
C ARG A 263 -55.40 2.35 -1.36
N ASN A 264 -55.12 3.18 -0.36
CA ASN A 264 -55.83 4.44 -0.12
C ASN A 264 -55.24 5.65 -0.89
N SER A 265 -54.33 5.40 -1.83
CA SER A 265 -53.58 6.40 -2.60
C SER A 265 -52.60 7.24 -1.78
N TRP A 266 -52.25 6.81 -0.57
CA TRP A 266 -51.05 7.31 0.10
C TRP A 266 -49.82 6.69 -0.52
N ARG A 267 -48.67 7.34 -0.38
CA ARG A 267 -47.41 6.86 -0.96
C ARG A 267 -46.33 6.74 0.09
N VAL A 268 -45.66 5.60 0.10
CA VAL A 268 -44.43 5.39 0.86
C VAL A 268 -43.26 5.81 -0.01
N ILE A 269 -42.62 6.91 0.37
CA ILE A 269 -41.49 7.49 -0.32
C ILE A 269 -40.24 7.33 0.53
N CYS A 270 -39.22 6.69 -0.03
CA CYS A 270 -37.92 6.57 0.60
C CYS A 270 -36.89 7.33 -0.23
N THR A 271 -36.13 8.21 0.41
CA THR A 271 -35.03 8.94 -0.21
C THR A 271 -33.70 8.55 0.45
N LEU A 272 -32.72 8.24 -0.39
CA LEU A 272 -31.41 7.80 0.06
C LEU A 272 -30.31 8.53 -0.73
N PRO A 273 -29.49 9.36 -0.09
CA PRO A 273 -28.33 9.97 -0.73
C PRO A 273 -27.35 8.92 -1.28
N THR A 274 -27.00 9.03 -2.57
CA THR A 274 -26.05 8.11 -3.23
C THR A 274 -24.63 8.22 -2.68
N SER A 275 -24.32 9.32 -1.99
CA SER A 275 -23.05 9.51 -1.28
C SER A 275 -22.88 8.51 -0.13
N ILE A 276 -23.97 8.12 0.53
CA ILE A 276 -23.96 7.11 1.61
C ILE A 276 -23.63 5.74 1.03
N LEU A 277 -24.25 5.37 -0.10
CA LEU A 277 -24.01 4.10 -0.80
C LEU A 277 -22.56 3.92 -1.25
N VAL A 278 -21.87 5.02 -1.57
CA VAL A 278 -20.53 4.98 -2.19
C VAL A 278 -19.44 5.37 -1.18
N ARG A 279 -19.79 5.83 0.03
CA ARG A 279 -18.85 6.32 1.03
C ARG A 279 -17.74 5.33 1.34
N ASP A 280 -18.09 4.07 1.60
CA ASP A 280 -17.11 3.06 1.99
C ASP A 280 -16.20 2.66 0.83
N ASN A 281 -16.74 2.66 -0.39
CA ASN A 281 -15.96 2.37 -1.59
C ASN A 281 -14.98 3.50 -1.95
N THR A 282 -15.35 4.76 -1.69
CA THR A 282 -14.41 5.89 -1.83
C THR A 282 -13.30 5.84 -0.79
N ARG A 283 -13.59 5.40 0.44
CA ARG A 283 -12.54 5.14 1.43
C ARG A 283 -11.62 4.02 0.94
N PHE A 284 -12.18 2.94 0.41
CA PHE A 284 -11.40 1.83 -0.15
C PHE A 284 -10.45 2.27 -1.28
N LEU A 285 -10.87 3.20 -2.16
CA LEU A 285 -9.97 3.81 -3.15
C LEU A 285 -8.74 4.46 -2.53
N TRP A 286 -8.94 5.29 -1.52
CA TRP A 286 -7.82 6.00 -0.89
C TRP A 286 -6.86 5.04 -0.19
N HIS A 287 -7.39 4.03 0.51
CA HIS A 287 -6.56 3.02 1.16
C HIS A 287 -5.79 2.18 0.13
N SER A 288 -6.44 1.75 -0.95
CA SER A 288 -5.78 0.96 -2.01
C SER A 288 -4.70 1.77 -2.75
N LEU A 289 -4.95 3.04 -3.07
CA LEU A 289 -3.93 3.92 -3.64
C LEU A 289 -2.74 4.12 -2.69
N ALA A 290 -2.99 4.31 -1.39
CA ALA A 290 -1.94 4.44 -0.39
C ALA A 290 -1.05 3.18 -0.31
N VAL A 291 -1.66 1.99 -0.37
CA VAL A 291 -0.94 0.70 -0.39
C VAL A 291 -0.08 0.57 -1.65
N VAL A 292 -0.60 0.95 -2.82
CA VAL A 292 0.16 0.93 -4.08
C VAL A 292 1.38 1.86 -4.00
N ILE A 293 1.20 3.08 -3.49
CA ILE A 293 2.30 4.05 -3.31
C ILE A 293 3.35 3.49 -2.34
N LEU A 294 2.93 2.89 -1.22
CA LEU A 294 3.83 2.28 -0.24
C LEU A 294 4.64 1.13 -0.86
N MET A 295 4.01 0.23 -1.62
CA MET A 295 4.70 -0.86 -2.29
C MET A 295 5.76 -0.36 -3.28
N VAL A 296 5.48 0.71 -4.01
CA VAL A 296 6.41 1.30 -4.98
C VAL A 296 7.61 1.92 -4.27
N LEU A 297 7.39 2.61 -3.15
CA LEU A 297 8.48 3.12 -2.31
C LEU A 297 9.37 1.98 -1.79
N LEU A 298 8.78 0.88 -1.34
CA LEU A 298 9.53 -0.30 -0.89
C LEU A 298 10.36 -0.94 -2.02
N ILE A 299 9.78 -1.09 -3.20
CA ILE A 299 10.50 -1.61 -4.40
C ILE A 299 11.66 -0.69 -4.77
N LEU A 300 11.44 0.64 -4.75
CA LEU A 300 12.49 1.62 -5.04
C LEU A 300 13.64 1.52 -4.03
N VAL A 301 13.33 1.46 -2.73
CA VAL A 301 14.33 1.31 -1.67
C VAL A 301 15.11 0.01 -1.82
N PHE A 302 14.42 -1.10 -2.08
CA PHE A 302 15.04 -2.41 -2.28
C PHE A 302 15.98 -2.40 -3.47
N ALA A 303 15.55 -1.83 -4.60
CA ALA A 303 16.37 -1.78 -5.79
C ALA A 303 17.58 -0.83 -5.66
N VAL A 304 17.44 0.31 -4.98
CA VAL A 304 18.58 1.17 -4.64
C VAL A 304 19.58 0.43 -3.74
N ARG A 305 19.10 -0.36 -2.78
CA ARG A 305 19.95 -1.20 -1.93
C ARG A 305 20.73 -2.23 -2.75
N GLU A 306 20.06 -2.97 -3.63
CA GLU A 306 20.70 -3.98 -4.49
C GLU A 306 21.78 -3.37 -5.40
N VAL A 307 21.49 -2.22 -6.02
CA VAL A 307 22.47 -1.50 -6.86
C VAL A 307 23.69 -1.07 -6.03
N ARG A 308 23.52 -0.63 -4.77
CA ARG A 308 24.65 -0.28 -3.90
C ARG A 308 25.52 -1.48 -3.57
N LEU A 309 24.92 -2.64 -3.29
CA LEU A 309 25.67 -3.86 -2.98
C LEU A 309 26.53 -4.32 -4.15
N MET A 310 25.99 -4.32 -5.37
CA MET A 310 26.75 -4.70 -6.57
C MET A 310 27.97 -3.80 -6.83
N ASN A 311 27.89 -2.51 -6.47
CA ASN A 311 28.99 -1.57 -6.71
C ASN A 311 30.18 -1.75 -5.75
N VAL A 312 29.93 -2.25 -4.54
CA VAL A 312 31.01 -2.50 -3.58
C VAL A 312 31.89 -3.66 -4.06
N SER A 313 31.28 -4.77 -4.48
CA SER A 313 31.99 -5.96 -4.96
C SER A 313 32.82 -5.71 -6.23
N ALA A 314 32.40 -4.77 -7.08
CA ALA A 314 33.15 -4.43 -8.29
C ALA A 314 34.49 -3.75 -7.98
N ASN A 315 34.52 -2.86 -6.97
CA ASN A 315 35.75 -2.15 -6.60
C ASN A 315 36.78 -3.09 -5.96
N GLU A 316 36.33 -4.01 -5.11
CA GLU A 316 37.22 -4.97 -4.44
C GLU A 316 37.97 -5.89 -5.44
N ILE A 317 37.32 -6.25 -6.55
CA ILE A 317 37.94 -7.06 -7.61
C ILE A 317 39.01 -6.26 -8.36
N VAL A 318 38.76 -4.97 -8.63
CA VAL A 318 39.70 -4.11 -9.37
C VAL A 318 40.99 -3.89 -8.58
N ASP A 319 40.89 -3.65 -7.27
CA ASP A 319 42.07 -3.44 -6.43
C ASP A 319 42.94 -4.71 -6.34
N SER A 320 42.33 -5.89 -6.25
CA SER A 320 43.06 -7.16 -6.20
C SER A 320 43.86 -7.49 -7.48
N LEU A 321 43.40 -7.00 -8.64
CA LEU A 321 44.08 -7.22 -9.92
C LEU A 321 45.29 -6.29 -10.11
N GLN A 322 45.31 -5.12 -9.46
CA GLN A 322 46.44 -4.20 -9.55
C GLN A 322 47.65 -4.70 -8.75
N ASP A 323 47.45 -5.23 -7.55
CA ASP A 323 48.54 -5.75 -6.72
C ASP A 323 49.20 -7.01 -7.34
N GLU A 324 48.42 -7.86 -8.01
CA GLU A 324 48.94 -9.05 -8.70
C GLU A 324 49.75 -8.75 -9.96
N ALA A 325 49.63 -7.56 -10.53
CA ALA A 325 50.35 -7.17 -11.74
C ALA A 325 51.80 -6.73 -11.44
N VAL A 326 52.08 -6.25 -10.23
CA VAL A 326 53.35 -5.58 -9.87
C VAL A 326 54.38 -6.52 -9.24
N HIS A 327 53.95 -7.41 -8.35
CA HIS A 327 54.85 -8.27 -7.55
C HIS A 327 54.78 -9.75 -7.95
N ASP A 328 55.91 -10.46 -7.88
CA ASP A 328 55.98 -11.90 -8.13
C ASP A 328 55.31 -12.65 -6.98
N ARG A 329 54.23 -13.39 -7.28
CA ARG A 329 53.40 -14.09 -6.26
C ARG A 329 54.19 -15.04 -5.36
N MET A 330 55.34 -15.55 -5.81
CA MET A 330 56.16 -16.47 -5.03
C MET A 330 57.11 -15.74 -4.07
N THR A 331 57.66 -14.59 -4.48
CA THR A 331 58.76 -13.93 -3.77
C THR A 331 58.42 -12.57 -3.16
N GLY A 332 57.32 -11.93 -3.59
CA GLY A 332 56.98 -10.56 -3.21
C GLY A 332 57.86 -9.48 -3.84
N LEU A 333 58.90 -9.86 -4.60
CA LEU A 333 59.78 -8.95 -5.31
C LEU A 333 59.13 -8.44 -6.60
N LEU A 334 59.69 -7.40 -7.23
CA LEU A 334 59.18 -6.92 -8.52
C LEU A 334 59.27 -8.03 -9.58
N ARG A 335 58.26 -8.11 -10.44
CA ARG A 335 58.25 -9.05 -11.58
C ARG A 335 59.24 -8.59 -12.64
N LYS A 336 59.73 -9.54 -13.45
CA LYS A 336 60.63 -9.28 -14.59
C LYS A 336 60.11 -8.18 -15.52
N GLU A 337 58.79 -8.10 -15.70
CA GLU A 337 58.18 -7.12 -16.61
C GLU A 337 58.19 -5.68 -16.04
N ILE A 338 58.19 -5.54 -14.70
CA ILE A 338 58.08 -4.24 -14.01
C ILE A 338 59.46 -3.71 -13.58
N PHE A 339 60.39 -4.60 -13.23
CA PHE A 339 61.72 -4.21 -12.77
C PHE A 339 62.47 -3.26 -13.71
N PRO A 340 62.48 -3.45 -15.05
CA PRO A 340 63.12 -2.52 -15.99
C PRO A 340 62.52 -1.10 -15.96
N GLU A 341 61.20 -0.98 -15.76
CA GLU A 341 60.53 0.33 -15.70
C GLU A 341 60.92 1.09 -14.43
N GLU A 342 60.92 0.41 -13.28
CA GLU A 342 61.35 0.98 -12.00
C GLU A 342 62.87 1.27 -11.99
N ALA A 343 63.66 0.41 -12.62
CA ALA A 343 65.09 0.63 -12.82
C ALA A 343 65.36 1.89 -13.67
N GLY A 344 64.61 2.06 -14.77
CA GLY A 344 64.69 3.25 -15.63
C GLY A 344 64.43 4.54 -14.85
N LYS A 345 63.39 4.57 -14.01
CA LYS A 345 63.07 5.73 -13.15
C LYS A 345 64.24 6.10 -12.22
N ILE A 346 64.94 5.10 -11.66
CA ILE A 346 66.10 5.35 -10.80
C ILE A 346 67.30 5.84 -11.62
N LEU A 347 67.54 5.25 -12.79
CA LEU A 347 68.68 5.59 -13.67
C LEU A 347 68.56 7.00 -14.29
N GLU A 348 67.33 7.48 -14.56
CA GLU A 348 67.05 8.81 -15.12
C GLU A 348 67.45 9.97 -14.20
N VAL A 349 67.43 9.77 -12.88
CA VAL A 349 67.77 10.83 -11.92
C VAL A 349 69.25 11.19 -12.07
N GLN A 350 69.62 12.46 -12.24
CA GLN A 350 71.03 12.87 -12.27
C GLN A 350 71.46 13.36 -10.89
N ASP A 351 72.35 12.60 -10.24
CA ASP A 351 72.92 12.98 -8.94
C ASP A 351 74.44 12.71 -8.95
N PRO A 352 75.28 13.75 -9.09
CA PRO A 352 76.73 13.60 -9.11
C PRO A 352 77.33 13.03 -7.81
N ALA A 353 76.58 13.06 -6.70
CA ALA A 353 77.00 12.56 -5.39
C ALA A 353 76.62 11.09 -5.15
N ARG A 354 75.90 10.45 -6.09
CA ARG A 354 75.44 9.06 -5.96
C ARG A 354 75.93 8.22 -7.14
N GLN A 355 76.55 7.08 -6.83
CA GLN A 355 76.81 6.03 -7.80
C GLN A 355 75.65 5.04 -7.76
N ARG A 356 75.25 4.50 -8.91
CA ARG A 356 74.29 3.40 -8.96
C ARG A 356 75.02 2.10 -9.14
N SER A 357 74.56 1.08 -8.43
CA SER A 357 74.99 -0.29 -8.65
C SER A 357 73.82 -1.10 -9.17
N PHE A 358 74.04 -1.82 -10.25
CA PHE A 358 73.15 -2.91 -10.64
C PHE A 358 73.87 -4.24 -10.49
N THR A 359 73.18 -5.19 -9.87
CA THR A 359 73.68 -6.54 -9.63
C THR A 359 72.67 -7.56 -10.13
N ILE A 360 73.12 -8.47 -10.99
CA ILE A 360 72.38 -9.69 -11.31
C ILE A 360 72.94 -10.81 -10.46
N LEU A 361 72.06 -11.55 -9.79
CA LEU A 361 72.38 -12.72 -9.00
C LEU A 361 71.70 -13.95 -9.59
N ASP A 362 72.39 -15.09 -9.56
CA ASP A 362 71.84 -16.36 -10.01
C ASP A 362 72.25 -17.49 -9.05
N LEU A 363 71.30 -18.38 -8.74
CA LEU A 363 71.51 -19.50 -7.84
C LEU A 363 72.27 -20.65 -8.54
N ASP A 364 73.53 -20.83 -8.15
CA ASP A 364 74.37 -21.91 -8.65
C ASP A 364 73.87 -23.28 -8.18
N ASN A 365 73.88 -24.27 -9.08
CA ASN A 365 73.38 -25.63 -8.85
C ASN A 365 71.88 -25.71 -8.46
N PHE A 366 71.08 -24.66 -8.69
CA PHE A 366 69.65 -24.66 -8.37
C PHE A 366 68.88 -25.83 -9.03
N LYS A 367 69.20 -26.15 -10.28
CA LYS A 367 68.63 -27.32 -10.97
C LYS A 367 68.87 -28.64 -10.22
N GLN A 368 70.04 -28.82 -9.60
CA GLN A 368 70.32 -30.03 -8.81
C GLN A 368 69.47 -30.12 -7.55
N VAL A 369 69.09 -28.98 -6.95
CA VAL A 369 68.10 -28.93 -5.85
C VAL A 369 66.76 -29.49 -6.35
N ASN A 370 66.28 -28.99 -7.49
CA ASN A 370 65.01 -29.45 -8.08
C ASN A 370 65.06 -30.94 -8.44
N ASP A 371 66.15 -31.40 -9.06
CA ASP A 371 66.31 -32.77 -9.52
C ASP A 371 66.45 -33.76 -8.34
N THR A 372 67.07 -33.35 -7.23
CA THR A 372 67.35 -34.22 -6.07
C THR A 372 66.25 -34.17 -5.00
N MET A 373 65.62 -33.00 -4.79
CA MET A 373 64.71 -32.74 -3.68
C MET A 373 63.31 -32.29 -4.13
N GLY A 374 63.08 -32.18 -5.44
CA GLY A 374 61.79 -31.81 -6.03
C GLY A 374 61.54 -30.30 -6.10
N HIS A 375 60.60 -29.90 -6.96
CA HIS A 375 60.26 -28.50 -7.21
C HIS A 375 59.81 -27.72 -5.95
N LEU A 376 59.13 -28.37 -5.00
CA LEU A 376 58.74 -27.72 -3.74
C LEU A 376 59.95 -27.25 -2.92
N ALA A 377 61.06 -27.99 -2.97
CA ALA A 377 62.30 -27.59 -2.32
C ALA A 377 62.96 -26.42 -3.06
N GLY A 378 62.91 -26.40 -4.40
CA GLY A 378 63.35 -25.27 -5.21
C GLY A 378 62.55 -23.99 -4.93
N ASP A 379 61.22 -24.09 -4.85
CA ASP A 379 60.33 -22.97 -4.51
C ASP A 379 60.63 -22.41 -3.11
N GLN A 380 61.06 -23.27 -2.17
CA GLN A 380 61.49 -22.83 -0.85
C GLN A 380 62.84 -22.10 -0.91
N VAL A 381 63.78 -22.57 -1.73
CA VAL A 381 65.07 -21.90 -1.94
C VAL A 381 64.86 -20.52 -2.54
N ILE A 382 64.03 -20.39 -3.58
CA ILE A 382 63.71 -19.10 -4.22
C ILE A 382 63.11 -18.12 -3.21
N ARG A 383 62.11 -18.55 -2.42
CA ARG A 383 61.50 -17.73 -1.37
C ARG A 383 62.51 -17.26 -0.33
N SER A 384 63.32 -18.19 0.17
CA SER A 384 64.29 -17.87 1.22
C SER A 384 65.40 -16.96 0.69
N PHE A 385 65.78 -17.09 -0.59
CA PHE A 385 66.72 -16.18 -1.23
C PHE A 385 66.15 -14.77 -1.40
N ALA A 386 64.89 -14.65 -1.81
CA ALA A 386 64.18 -13.37 -1.88
C ALA A 386 64.06 -12.69 -0.50
N ASP A 387 63.80 -13.48 0.55
CA ASP A 387 63.81 -12.99 1.93
C ASP A 387 65.20 -12.49 2.36
N CYS A 388 66.27 -13.23 1.99
CA CYS A 388 67.65 -12.80 2.26
C CYS A 388 67.99 -11.49 1.55
N LEU A 389 67.58 -11.34 0.27
CA LEU A 389 67.76 -10.09 -0.48
C LEU A 389 67.03 -8.93 0.22
N SER A 390 65.78 -9.14 0.61
CA SER A 390 64.96 -8.11 1.26
C SER A 390 65.54 -7.70 2.62
N LYS A 391 66.05 -8.65 3.42
CA LYS A 391 66.70 -8.36 4.71
C LYS A 391 67.99 -7.57 4.58
N VAL A 392 68.78 -7.83 3.53
CA VAL A 392 70.14 -7.30 3.38
C VAL A 392 70.16 -5.95 2.68
N PHE A 393 69.39 -5.81 1.60
CA PHE A 393 69.37 -4.59 0.80
C PHE A 393 68.29 -3.60 1.28
N GLY A 394 67.18 -4.07 1.87
CA GLY A 394 66.16 -3.20 2.44
C GLY A 394 65.47 -2.30 1.41
N SER A 395 64.89 -1.19 1.87
CA SER A 395 64.06 -0.27 1.05
C SER A 395 64.84 0.66 0.13
N GLU A 396 66.15 0.78 0.32
CA GLU A 396 67.02 1.67 -0.48
C GLU A 396 67.37 1.09 -1.86
N PHE A 397 67.04 -0.19 -2.08
CA PHE A 397 67.25 -0.91 -3.32
C PHE A 397 65.92 -1.41 -3.86
N ILE A 398 65.75 -1.38 -5.18
CA ILE A 398 64.71 -2.15 -5.85
C ILE A 398 65.20 -3.58 -6.04
N LEU A 399 64.32 -4.52 -5.74
CA LEU A 399 64.58 -5.95 -5.78
C LEU A 399 63.59 -6.59 -6.76
N GLY A 400 64.10 -7.41 -7.68
CA GLY A 400 63.28 -8.07 -8.68
C GLY A 400 63.66 -9.52 -8.88
N ARG A 401 62.67 -10.31 -9.29
CA ARG A 401 62.89 -11.66 -9.81
C ARG A 401 62.88 -11.59 -11.34
N LEU A 402 64.05 -11.72 -11.93
CA LEU A 402 64.29 -11.50 -13.37
C LEU A 402 64.15 -12.80 -14.18
N GLY A 403 64.16 -13.95 -13.52
CA GLY A 403 64.04 -15.27 -14.14
C GLY A 403 63.55 -16.33 -13.15
N GLY A 404 63.76 -17.61 -13.48
CA GLY A 404 63.40 -18.71 -12.58
C GLY A 404 64.17 -18.67 -11.27
N ASP A 405 65.48 -18.48 -11.38
CA ASP A 405 66.52 -18.49 -10.35
C ASP A 405 67.42 -17.24 -10.39
N GLU A 406 67.06 -16.27 -11.24
CA GLU A 406 67.77 -15.00 -11.42
C GLU A 406 67.07 -13.84 -10.69
N PHE A 407 67.88 -13.02 -10.01
CA PHE A 407 67.43 -11.90 -9.20
C PHE A 407 68.19 -10.63 -9.55
N GLY A 408 67.50 -9.50 -9.51
CA GLY A 408 68.03 -8.18 -9.79
C GLY A 408 68.02 -7.31 -8.54
N VAL A 409 69.13 -6.60 -8.32
CA VAL A 409 69.27 -5.60 -7.26
C VAL A 409 69.79 -4.32 -7.88
N LEU A 410 69.04 -3.23 -7.74
CA LEU A 410 69.46 -1.91 -8.18
C LEU A 410 69.26 -0.91 -7.06
N GLY A 411 70.27 -0.11 -6.77
CA GLY A 411 70.16 0.93 -5.73
C GLY A 411 71.19 2.02 -5.89
N ASN A 412 70.97 3.09 -5.13
CA ASN A 412 71.89 4.21 -5.03
C ASN A 412 72.89 3.96 -3.90
N LEU A 413 74.15 4.25 -4.15
CA LEU A 413 75.24 4.23 -3.18
C LEU A 413 75.85 5.62 -3.08
N GLU A 414 75.92 6.14 -1.85
CA GLU A 414 76.50 7.45 -1.56
C GLU A 414 78.03 7.34 -1.48
N VAL A 415 78.67 7.23 -2.65
CA VAL A 415 80.12 7.03 -2.78
C VAL A 415 80.69 7.90 -3.89
N GLU A 416 81.91 8.40 -3.71
CA GLU A 416 82.53 9.40 -4.61
C GLU A 416 83.36 8.75 -5.73
N SER A 417 83.68 7.46 -5.63
CA SER A 417 84.52 6.76 -6.62
C SER A 417 84.06 5.34 -6.94
N PRO A 418 84.29 4.84 -8.17
CA PRO A 418 83.97 3.46 -8.55
C PRO A 418 84.60 2.41 -7.62
N GLY A 419 85.82 2.67 -7.13
CA GLY A 419 86.50 1.79 -6.17
C GLY A 419 85.86 1.75 -4.78
N GLN A 420 85.18 2.83 -4.36
CA GLN A 420 84.36 2.83 -3.13
C GLN A 420 83.03 2.11 -3.35
N MET A 421 82.40 2.28 -4.52
CA MET A 421 81.19 1.55 -4.91
C MET A 421 81.40 0.04 -4.85
N GLN A 422 82.50 -0.44 -5.43
CA GLN A 422 82.89 -1.84 -5.37
C GLN A 422 83.01 -2.35 -3.92
N LYS A 423 83.70 -1.60 -3.04
CA LYS A 423 83.87 -1.98 -1.64
C LYS A 423 82.55 -2.00 -0.86
N GLU A 424 81.65 -1.05 -1.09
CA GLU A 424 80.34 -1.03 -0.42
C GLU A 424 79.47 -2.18 -0.93
N MET A 425 79.42 -2.43 -2.23
CA MET A 425 78.70 -3.59 -2.78
C MET A 425 79.28 -4.91 -2.31
N GLU A 426 80.60 -5.02 -2.16
CA GLU A 426 81.23 -6.21 -1.57
C GLU A 426 80.77 -6.45 -0.13
N LYS A 427 80.52 -5.41 0.67
CA LYS A 427 79.94 -5.57 2.02
C LYS A 427 78.50 -6.12 1.95
N TYR A 428 77.66 -5.57 1.07
CA TYR A 428 76.28 -6.06 0.89
C TYR A 428 76.26 -7.50 0.41
N LEU A 429 77.09 -7.86 -0.56
CA LEU A 429 77.19 -9.20 -1.08
C LEU A 429 77.75 -10.18 -0.03
N THR A 430 78.75 -9.76 0.76
CA THR A 430 79.26 -10.55 1.90
C THR A 430 78.19 -10.76 2.98
N ALA A 431 77.37 -9.74 3.26
CA ALA A 431 76.25 -9.86 4.19
C ALA A 431 75.15 -10.79 3.65
N LEU A 432 74.82 -10.68 2.36
CA LEU A 432 73.89 -11.58 1.68
C LEU A 432 74.35 -13.03 1.76
N ARG A 433 75.64 -13.25 1.52
CA ARG A 433 76.28 -14.56 1.60
C ARG A 433 76.22 -15.17 2.98
N LYS A 434 76.46 -14.36 4.01
CA LYS A 434 76.31 -14.80 5.40
C LYS A 434 74.86 -15.19 5.69
N SER A 435 73.90 -14.33 5.35
CA SER A 435 72.46 -14.60 5.54
C SER A 435 72.03 -15.86 4.77
N PHE A 436 72.50 -16.03 3.54
CA PHE A 436 72.21 -17.19 2.70
C PHE A 436 72.78 -18.48 3.28
N ASN A 437 74.01 -18.47 3.78
CA ASN A 437 74.62 -19.66 4.38
C ASN A 437 73.97 -20.05 5.71
N GLU A 438 73.51 -19.06 6.49
CA GLU A 438 72.76 -19.28 7.73
C GLU A 438 71.37 -19.87 7.46
N ASP A 439 70.62 -19.31 6.50
CA ASP A 439 69.22 -19.71 6.21
C ASP A 439 69.13 -20.96 5.30
N LEU A 440 70.06 -21.14 4.35
CA LEU A 440 70.01 -22.18 3.31
C LEU A 440 71.23 -23.09 3.27
N GLY A 441 72.43 -22.57 3.54
CA GLY A 441 73.70 -23.29 3.37
C GLY A 441 73.82 -24.60 4.17
N GLN A 442 73.33 -24.64 5.41
CA GLN A 442 73.33 -25.89 6.20
C GLN A 442 72.35 -26.94 5.65
N LYS A 443 71.15 -26.49 5.23
CA LYS A 443 70.04 -27.35 4.81
C LYS A 443 70.27 -27.99 3.43
N TYR A 444 70.98 -27.29 2.54
CA TYR A 444 71.26 -27.73 1.16
C TYR A 444 72.75 -28.01 0.91
N SER A 445 73.52 -28.27 1.96
CA SER A 445 74.97 -28.56 1.89
C SER A 445 75.32 -29.75 0.98
N ALA A 446 74.44 -30.75 0.88
CA ALA A 446 74.63 -31.94 0.04
C ALA A 446 74.70 -31.64 -1.47
N VAL A 447 74.14 -30.50 -1.92
CA VAL A 447 74.10 -30.08 -3.33
C VAL A 447 75.00 -28.87 -3.61
N SER A 448 75.77 -28.41 -2.60
CA SER A 448 76.64 -27.23 -2.71
C SER A 448 75.93 -26.03 -3.35
N LEU A 449 74.74 -25.72 -2.85
CA LEU A 449 73.92 -24.60 -3.30
C LEU A 449 74.64 -23.29 -2.96
N ASN A 450 74.79 -22.43 -3.96
CA ASN A 450 75.46 -21.14 -3.81
C ASN A 450 74.81 -20.10 -4.74
N PHE A 451 75.36 -18.89 -4.81
CA PHE A 451 74.98 -17.92 -5.84
C PHE A 451 76.20 -17.21 -6.41
N SER A 452 76.11 -16.89 -7.70
CA SER A 452 77.05 -16.04 -8.42
C SER A 452 76.41 -14.68 -8.66
N SER A 453 77.21 -13.62 -8.74
CA SER A 453 76.70 -12.31 -9.13
C SER A 453 77.64 -11.51 -10.00
N GLY A 454 77.10 -10.76 -10.96
CA GLY A 454 77.80 -9.74 -11.73
C GLY A 454 77.34 -8.35 -11.31
N THR A 455 78.28 -7.49 -10.90
CA THR A 455 77.98 -6.14 -10.42
C THR A 455 78.61 -5.08 -11.32
N VAL A 456 77.80 -4.10 -11.73
CA VAL A 456 78.19 -2.97 -12.56
C VAL A 456 77.86 -1.65 -11.88
N GLY A 457 78.76 -0.69 -12.01
CA GLY A 457 78.55 0.69 -11.58
C GLY A 457 78.12 1.60 -12.72
N VAL A 458 77.26 2.59 -12.41
CA VAL A 458 76.87 3.69 -13.30
C VAL A 458 76.99 5.03 -12.58
N ARG A 459 77.67 5.98 -13.22
CA ARG A 459 77.93 7.33 -12.69
C ARG A 459 77.07 8.42 -13.33
N ASP A 460 76.76 8.27 -14.61
CA ASP A 460 75.98 9.24 -15.37
C ASP A 460 74.76 8.52 -15.92
N GLY A 461 73.54 9.06 -15.75
CA GLY A 461 72.28 8.53 -16.29
C GLY A 461 72.17 8.56 -17.82
N LYS A 462 73.26 8.23 -18.52
CA LYS A 462 73.42 8.14 -19.98
C LYS A 462 73.29 6.71 -20.49
N GLU A 463 73.16 5.73 -19.60
CA GLU A 463 73.04 4.31 -19.94
C GLU A 463 71.62 3.82 -19.63
N ASP A 464 71.00 3.19 -20.62
CA ASP A 464 69.70 2.53 -20.47
C ASP A 464 69.86 1.20 -19.70
N PHE A 465 68.81 0.76 -19.02
CA PHE A 465 68.79 -0.48 -18.25
C PHE A 465 69.21 -1.69 -19.08
N SER A 466 68.86 -1.74 -20.38
CA SER A 466 69.24 -2.86 -21.25
C SER A 466 70.77 -3.01 -21.40
N ALA A 467 71.49 -1.90 -21.60
CA ALA A 467 72.95 -1.93 -21.73
C ALA A 467 73.62 -2.28 -20.39
N LEU A 468 73.03 -1.79 -19.29
CA LEU A 468 73.48 -2.11 -17.94
C LEU A 468 73.29 -3.60 -17.62
N TYR A 469 72.16 -4.17 -18.05
CA TYR A 469 71.84 -5.58 -17.88
C TYR A 469 72.83 -6.47 -18.62
N GLU A 470 73.12 -6.19 -19.88
CA GLU A 470 74.07 -6.96 -20.69
C GLU A 470 75.47 -6.99 -20.07
N ARG A 471 75.94 -5.86 -19.52
CA ARG A 471 77.24 -5.79 -18.85
C ARG A 471 77.26 -6.60 -17.55
N ALA A 472 76.19 -6.51 -16.75
CA ALA A 472 76.08 -7.29 -15.52
C ALA A 472 75.99 -8.80 -15.80
N ASP A 473 75.26 -9.19 -16.85
CA ASP A 473 75.13 -10.58 -17.30
C ASP A 473 76.47 -11.15 -17.80
N HIS A 474 77.25 -10.35 -18.54
CA HIS A 474 78.59 -10.75 -18.96
C HIS A 474 79.50 -11.05 -17.74
N LEU A 475 79.48 -10.18 -16.72
CA LEU A 475 80.25 -10.40 -15.49
C LEU A 475 79.75 -11.61 -14.69
N LEU A 476 78.43 -11.82 -14.64
CA LEU A 476 77.86 -13.01 -14.03
C LEU A 476 78.32 -14.29 -14.75
N TYR A 477 78.34 -14.25 -16.08
CA TYR A 477 78.82 -15.35 -16.91
C TYR A 477 80.31 -15.61 -16.71
N GLU A 478 81.13 -14.56 -16.59
CA GLU A 478 82.56 -14.67 -16.24
C GLU A 478 82.76 -15.27 -14.85
N ALA A 479 82.00 -14.82 -13.85
CA ALA A 479 82.01 -15.38 -12.50
C ALA A 479 81.69 -16.88 -12.50
N LYS A 480 80.66 -17.29 -13.24
CA LYS A 480 80.27 -18.70 -13.41
C LYS A 480 81.32 -19.54 -14.15
N ARG A 481 82.01 -18.98 -15.14
CA ARG A 481 83.02 -19.71 -15.95
C ARG A 481 84.35 -19.87 -15.23
N ALA A 482 84.77 -18.86 -14.47
CA ALA A 482 86.08 -18.87 -13.85
C ALA A 482 86.23 -20.02 -12.84
N HIS A 483 85.16 -20.39 -12.11
CA HIS A 483 85.26 -21.39 -11.04
C HIS A 483 83.93 -22.16 -10.84
N LYS A 484 83.79 -23.34 -11.46
CA LYS A 484 82.69 -24.27 -11.13
C LYS A 484 82.77 -24.66 -9.65
N GLY A 485 81.86 -24.15 -8.83
CA GLY A 485 81.65 -24.59 -7.45
C GLY A 485 82.36 -23.78 -6.35
N GLN A 486 82.77 -22.53 -6.61
CA GLN A 486 83.21 -21.60 -5.56
C GLN A 486 82.69 -20.17 -5.80
N ASP A 487 81.86 -19.71 -4.88
CA ASP A 487 81.88 -18.39 -4.23
C ASP A 487 82.69 -17.25 -4.86
N ARG A 488 82.12 -16.42 -5.76
CA ARG A 488 82.77 -15.16 -6.17
C ARG A 488 81.87 -14.09 -6.77
N TYR A 489 82.33 -12.85 -6.63
CA TYR A 489 81.75 -11.63 -7.20
C TYR A 489 82.73 -11.04 -8.21
N ASP A 490 82.25 -10.75 -9.41
CA ASP A 490 83.02 -10.01 -10.40
C ASP A 490 82.48 -8.58 -10.55
N PHE A 491 83.41 -7.63 -10.64
CA PHE A 491 83.13 -6.21 -10.68
C PHE A 491 83.71 -5.63 -11.97
N GLY A 492 82.83 -5.13 -12.84
CA GLY A 492 83.26 -4.40 -14.02
C GLY A 492 83.58 -2.96 -13.67
N GLY A 493 84.86 -2.61 -13.63
CA GLY A 493 85.31 -1.23 -13.74
C GLY A 493 85.19 -0.73 -15.19
N GLU A 494 84.95 0.57 -15.35
CA GLU A 494 84.73 1.32 -16.60
C GLU A 494 85.30 0.69 -17.89
N VAL A 495 84.46 0.57 -18.92
CA VAL A 495 84.95 0.70 -20.31
C VAL A 495 85.14 2.18 -20.56
N SER A 496 86.41 2.59 -20.57
CA SER A 496 86.88 3.90 -20.98
C SER A 496 86.62 4.17 -22.47
N ALA A 497 85.83 5.20 -22.78
CA ALA A 497 86.17 6.31 -23.68
C ALA A 497 85.01 7.32 -23.73
#